data_AF-A0A3B6EMK5-F1
#
_entry.id   AF-A0A3B6EMK5-F1
#
_cell.length_a   1.000
_cell.length_b   1.000
_cell.length_c   1.000
_cell.angle_alpha   90.00
_cell.angle_beta   90.00
_cell.angle_gamma   90.00
#
_symmetry.space_group_name_H-M   'P 1'
#
loop_
_entity.id
_entity.type
_entity.pdbx_description
1 polymer ?
#
loop_
_entity_poly.entity_id
_entity_poly.type
_entity_poly.pdbx_seq_one_letter_code
_entity_poly.pdbx_strand_id
1 'polypeptide(L)'
;MASRALPLLQLTATLLVALLATCHAGSIAVYWGQNDGEASLEETCASGNYEFVILAFLPKFGKGQTPQLDLASHCDPSSGGCRGQSKDIKMCQSRGVKVLLSIGGGDGSYGLSSPGDARQVALYLWNNYLDGVSSSGPLGNVMLDGIDFDIEQGSANFWNDLATDLKNLGKNGGKTVLLSAAPQCPFPDEWDGGAISTGLFDYVWVQFYNNEECQFSAGRGAFMDAWKKWESVPAGKIFLGLPASKDAAGTGFVPASELTSRVLPLIKGSSKYGGVMLWSKFYDDQTGYSSAIKSDA
;
A
#
# COMPACT_ATOMS: atom_id res chain seq x y z
N MET A 1 40.22 69.31 12.34
CA MET A 1 38.82 69.10 12.75
C MET A 1 38.18 68.11 11.79
N ALA A 2 37.46 67.13 12.35
CA ALA A 2 36.57 66.17 11.71
C ALA A 2 37.16 65.24 10.63
N SER A 3 37.61 64.05 11.08
CA SER A 3 37.61 62.84 10.26
C SER A 3 36.17 62.37 10.01
N ARG A 4 35.89 61.82 8.83
CA ARG A 4 34.89 60.75 8.65
C ARG A 4 35.26 59.95 7.41
N ALA A 5 35.89 58.80 7.65
CA ALA A 5 36.03 57.73 6.68
C ALA A 5 34.65 57.08 6.46
N LEU A 6 34.23 56.94 5.21
CA LEU A 6 33.09 56.08 4.85
C LEU A 6 33.53 54.61 4.97
N PRO A 7 32.78 53.75 5.67
CA PRO A 7 33.13 52.35 5.75
C PRO A 7 32.67 51.60 4.49
N LEU A 8 33.59 50.77 4.01
CA LEU A 8 33.41 49.67 3.10
C LEU A 8 32.33 48.71 3.67
N LEU A 9 31.11 48.71 3.12
CA LEU A 9 30.15 47.62 3.36
C LEU A 9 30.09 46.75 2.11
N GLN A 10 30.91 45.70 2.13
CA GLN A 10 30.77 44.53 1.28
C GLN A 10 29.42 43.88 1.59
N LEU A 11 28.46 43.99 0.68
CA LEU A 11 27.22 43.21 0.72
C LEU A 11 27.47 41.84 0.09
N THR A 12 28.26 40.99 0.75
CA THR A 12 28.27 39.55 0.43
C THR A 12 27.03 38.95 1.08
N ALA A 13 25.91 38.95 0.36
CA ALA A 13 24.76 38.14 0.71
C ALA A 13 25.13 36.67 0.46
N THR A 14 25.64 36.00 1.49
CA THR A 14 25.76 34.54 1.53
C THR A 14 24.34 33.96 1.53
N LEU A 15 23.88 33.57 0.35
CA LEU A 15 22.70 32.73 0.17
C LEU A 15 23.03 31.36 0.77
N LEU A 16 22.79 31.17 2.07
CA LEU A 16 22.72 29.83 2.67
C LEU A 16 21.46 29.16 2.11
N VAL A 17 21.57 28.58 0.92
CA VAL A 17 20.68 27.50 0.52
C VAL A 17 21.06 26.33 1.40
N ALA A 18 20.39 26.20 2.55
CA ALA A 18 20.37 24.94 3.26
C ALA A 18 19.76 23.93 2.28
N LEU A 19 20.61 23.12 1.63
CA LEU A 19 20.16 21.81 1.17
C LEU A 19 19.77 21.05 2.44
N LEU A 20 18.50 21.19 2.84
CA LEU A 20 17.83 20.10 3.52
C LEU A 20 17.84 18.99 2.47
N ALA A 21 18.85 18.13 2.54
CA ALA A 21 18.68 16.77 2.07
C ALA A 21 17.49 16.25 2.87
N THR A 22 16.30 16.33 2.27
CA THR A 22 15.13 15.65 2.78
C THR A 22 15.49 14.18 2.73
N CYS A 23 16.00 13.66 3.85
CA CYS A 23 15.88 12.25 4.17
C CYS A 23 14.39 11.99 4.05
N HIS A 24 13.96 11.43 2.92
CA HIS A 24 12.59 10.99 2.78
C HIS A 24 12.49 9.81 3.74
N ALA A 25 11.99 10.07 4.95
CA ALA A 25 11.53 9.01 5.82
C ALA A 25 10.49 8.22 5.02
N GLY A 26 10.64 6.90 4.98
CA GLY A 26 9.66 6.06 4.33
C GLY A 26 8.39 6.02 5.15
N SER A 27 7.33 5.55 4.51
CA SER A 27 5.99 5.50 5.08
C SER A 27 5.65 4.08 5.51
N ILE A 28 4.69 3.92 6.42
CA ILE A 28 4.17 2.59 6.77
C ILE A 28 2.79 2.41 6.13
N ALA A 29 2.62 1.30 5.41
CA ALA A 29 1.34 0.79 4.96
C ALA A 29 0.92 -0.41 5.84
N VAL A 30 -0.37 -0.58 6.10
CA VAL A 30 -0.87 -1.71 6.90
C VAL A 30 -2.17 -2.29 6.33
N TYR A 31 -2.27 -3.63 6.31
CA TYR A 31 -3.53 -4.33 6.02
C TYR A 31 -4.43 -4.37 7.25
N TRP A 32 -5.72 -4.06 7.06
CA TRP A 32 -6.75 -4.03 8.10
C TRP A 32 -8.03 -4.70 7.60
N GLY A 33 -8.76 -5.40 8.48
CA GLY A 33 -10.10 -5.92 8.20
C GLY A 33 -10.22 -7.43 8.28
N GLN A 34 -9.20 -8.15 8.71
CA GLN A 34 -9.20 -9.63 8.72
C GLN A 34 -9.21 -10.24 10.12
N ASN A 35 -9.35 -9.43 11.17
CA ASN A 35 -9.45 -9.94 12.54
C ASN A 35 -10.19 -8.95 13.46
N ASP A 36 -11.22 -9.38 14.19
CA ASP A 36 -11.97 -8.53 15.12
C ASP A 36 -11.22 -8.16 16.40
N GLY A 37 -10.11 -8.83 16.71
CA GLY A 37 -9.22 -8.44 17.78
C GLY A 37 -8.33 -7.23 17.45
N GLU A 38 -8.34 -6.74 16.20
CA GLU A 38 -7.59 -5.55 15.81
C GLU A 38 -8.37 -4.27 16.12
N ALA A 39 -7.66 -3.18 16.41
CA ALA A 39 -8.33 -1.91 16.71
C ALA A 39 -9.23 -1.45 15.56
N SER A 40 -10.25 -0.65 15.87
CA SER A 40 -11.14 -0.08 14.85
C SER A 40 -10.36 0.69 13.78
N LEU A 41 -10.98 0.91 12.62
CA LEU A 41 -10.37 1.68 11.55
C LEU A 41 -10.05 3.13 11.99
N GLU A 42 -10.94 3.74 12.78
CA GLU A 42 -10.71 5.05 13.41
C GLU A 42 -9.46 5.05 14.31
N GLU A 43 -9.33 4.08 15.22
CA GLU A 43 -8.18 3.97 16.12
C GLU A 43 -6.88 3.67 15.37
N THR A 44 -6.96 2.80 14.36
CA THR A 44 -5.84 2.46 13.46
C THR A 44 -5.26 3.72 12.83
N CYS A 45 -6.10 4.57 12.24
CA CYS A 45 -5.67 5.83 11.64
C CYS A 45 -5.29 6.89 12.68
N ALA A 46 -5.90 6.89 13.87
CA ALA A 46 -5.58 7.82 14.96
C ALA A 46 -4.22 7.53 15.61
N SER A 47 -3.65 6.33 15.46
CA SER A 47 -2.30 6.00 15.92
C SER A 47 -1.21 6.92 15.32
N GLY A 48 -1.47 7.44 14.13
CA GLY A 48 -0.51 8.22 13.34
C GLY A 48 0.68 7.41 12.84
N ASN A 49 0.66 6.08 12.92
CA ASN A 49 1.76 5.22 12.47
C ASN A 49 1.76 4.96 10.97
N TYR A 50 0.60 5.05 10.33
CA TYR A 50 0.42 4.61 8.94
C TYR A 50 0.08 5.78 8.03
N GLU A 51 0.68 5.80 6.85
CA GLU A 51 0.28 6.69 5.75
C GLU A 51 -0.76 6.02 4.84
N PHE A 52 -0.75 4.68 4.79
CA PHE A 52 -1.68 3.87 4.01
C PHE A 52 -2.37 2.85 4.92
N VAL A 53 -3.69 2.75 4.81
CA VAL A 53 -4.47 1.64 5.36
C VAL A 53 -5.15 0.93 4.20
N ILE A 54 -4.94 -0.38 4.12
CA ILE A 54 -5.39 -1.22 3.02
C ILE A 54 -6.50 -2.12 3.56
N LEU A 55 -7.74 -1.89 3.10
CA LEU A 55 -8.91 -2.64 3.51
C LEU A 55 -8.91 -4.01 2.84
N ALA A 56 -8.75 -5.04 3.65
CA ALA A 56 -8.59 -6.43 3.27
C ALA A 56 -9.89 -7.18 3.60
N PHE A 57 -10.66 -7.70 2.66
CA PHE A 57 -10.45 -7.77 1.20
C PHE A 57 -11.77 -7.67 0.41
N LEU A 58 -11.65 -7.58 -0.91
CA LEU A 58 -12.67 -8.02 -1.88
C LEU A 58 -12.24 -9.38 -2.48
N PRO A 59 -12.49 -10.52 -1.81
CA PRO A 59 -11.97 -11.83 -2.21
C PRO A 59 -12.84 -12.57 -3.25
N LYS A 60 -13.92 -11.95 -3.73
CA LYS A 60 -14.83 -12.56 -4.71
C LYS A 60 -15.27 -11.52 -5.71
N PHE A 61 -14.97 -11.73 -6.99
CA PHE A 61 -15.35 -10.89 -8.13
C PHE A 61 -14.99 -11.57 -9.45
N GLY A 62 -15.43 -10.99 -10.57
CA GLY A 62 -15.12 -11.46 -11.93
C GLY A 62 -15.78 -12.79 -12.28
N LYS A 63 -15.58 -13.26 -13.51
CA LYS A 63 -16.18 -14.52 -14.02
C LYS A 63 -17.72 -14.57 -13.88
N GLY A 64 -18.37 -13.41 -14.01
CA GLY A 64 -19.83 -13.27 -13.87
C GLY A 64 -20.36 -13.36 -12.43
N GLN A 65 -19.49 -13.38 -11.43
CA GLN A 65 -19.89 -13.41 -10.02
C GLN A 65 -20.28 -12.02 -9.53
N THR A 66 -21.26 -11.95 -8.62
CA THR A 66 -21.50 -10.74 -7.82
C THR A 66 -20.32 -10.51 -6.88
N PRO A 67 -19.63 -9.36 -6.95
CA PRO A 67 -18.53 -9.10 -6.05
C PRO A 67 -18.98 -9.00 -4.59
N GLN A 68 -18.13 -9.47 -3.67
CA GLN A 68 -18.46 -9.53 -2.25
C GLN A 68 -17.26 -9.09 -1.43
N LEU A 69 -17.46 -8.04 -0.62
CA LEU A 69 -16.51 -7.59 0.40
C LEU A 69 -16.46 -8.61 1.53
N ASP A 70 -15.31 -8.76 2.15
CA ASP A 70 -15.11 -9.51 3.38
C ASP A 70 -14.22 -8.70 4.32
N LEU A 71 -14.79 -8.24 5.44
CA LEU A 71 -14.05 -7.58 6.53
C LEU A 71 -14.12 -8.43 7.81
N ALA A 72 -14.09 -9.75 7.64
CA ALA A 72 -14.22 -10.74 8.70
C ALA A 72 -15.43 -10.42 9.60
N SER A 73 -15.25 -10.46 10.92
CA SER A 73 -16.29 -10.16 11.90
C SER A 73 -16.50 -8.67 12.18
N HIS A 74 -15.76 -7.75 11.54
CA HIS A 74 -15.96 -6.30 11.76
C HIS A 74 -17.34 -5.84 11.32
N CYS A 75 -17.86 -6.39 10.22
CA CYS A 75 -19.19 -6.08 9.72
C CYS A 75 -19.65 -7.09 8.66
N ASP A 76 -20.97 -7.20 8.49
CA ASP A 76 -21.56 -7.99 7.41
C ASP A 76 -21.99 -7.06 6.25
N PRO A 77 -21.37 -7.17 5.06
CA PRO A 77 -21.75 -6.35 3.91
C PRO A 77 -23.08 -6.79 3.29
N SER A 78 -23.53 -8.03 3.48
CA SER A 78 -24.77 -8.55 2.89
C SER A 78 -26.02 -7.93 3.53
N SER A 79 -25.97 -7.62 4.82
CA SER A 79 -26.99 -6.83 5.54
C SER A 79 -26.78 -5.31 5.43
N GLY A 80 -25.71 -4.86 4.76
CA GLY A 80 -25.32 -3.46 4.70
C GLY A 80 -24.66 -2.93 5.98
N GLY A 81 -24.27 -3.81 6.90
CA GLY A 81 -23.62 -3.47 8.17
C GLY A 81 -22.27 -2.77 7.98
N CYS A 82 -21.57 -3.03 6.87
CA CYS A 82 -20.29 -2.37 6.58
C CYS A 82 -20.39 -0.89 6.17
N ARG A 83 -21.61 -0.36 5.97
CA ARG A 83 -21.80 1.07 5.64
C ARG A 83 -21.34 2.02 6.74
N GLY A 84 -21.26 1.54 7.98
CA GLY A 84 -20.71 2.29 9.11
C GLY A 84 -19.25 2.72 8.90
N GLN A 85 -18.47 1.94 8.13
CA GLN A 85 -17.07 2.22 7.88
C GLN A 85 -16.83 3.53 7.12
N SER A 86 -17.83 4.06 6.42
CA SER A 86 -17.74 5.37 5.74
C SER A 86 -17.30 6.50 6.66
N LYS A 87 -17.68 6.49 7.94
CA LYS A 87 -17.27 7.52 8.91
C LYS A 87 -15.77 7.42 9.21
N ASP A 88 -15.30 6.22 9.47
CA ASP A 88 -13.92 5.94 9.88
C ASP A 88 -12.96 6.18 8.72
N ILE A 89 -13.34 5.77 7.51
CA ILE A 89 -12.59 6.05 6.28
C ILE A 89 -12.44 7.57 6.08
N LYS A 90 -13.52 8.36 6.24
CA LYS A 90 -13.43 9.83 6.14
C LYS A 90 -12.54 10.42 7.23
N MET A 91 -12.55 9.84 8.44
CA MET A 91 -11.66 10.24 9.52
C MET A 91 -10.19 9.99 9.15
N CYS A 92 -9.86 8.80 8.64
CA CYS A 92 -8.53 8.47 8.12
C CYS A 92 -8.07 9.49 7.06
N GLN A 93 -8.91 9.73 6.05
CA GLN A 93 -8.61 10.67 4.96
C GLN A 93 -8.43 12.10 5.46
N SER A 94 -9.24 12.54 6.44
CA SER A 94 -9.08 13.87 7.06
C SER A 94 -7.76 14.05 7.80
N ARG A 95 -7.11 12.94 8.19
CA ARG A 95 -5.78 12.89 8.81
C ARG A 95 -4.65 12.72 7.79
N GLY A 96 -4.98 12.67 6.51
CA GLY A 96 -4.03 12.46 5.42
C GLY A 96 -3.70 11.00 5.12
N VAL A 97 -4.29 10.04 5.85
CA VAL A 97 -4.11 8.61 5.61
C VAL A 97 -4.86 8.22 4.35
N LYS A 98 -4.17 7.56 3.42
CA LYS A 98 -4.76 7.01 2.20
C LYS A 98 -5.42 5.68 2.51
N VAL A 99 -6.66 5.51 2.09
CA VAL A 99 -7.41 4.27 2.29
C VAL A 99 -7.68 3.61 0.96
N LEU A 100 -7.13 2.41 0.77
CA LEU A 100 -7.29 1.61 -0.46
C LEU A 100 -8.13 0.37 -0.17
N LEU A 101 -8.85 -0.13 -1.17
CA LEU A 101 -9.47 -1.47 -1.11
C LEU A 101 -8.54 -2.47 -1.76
N SER A 102 -8.19 -3.54 -1.04
CA SER A 102 -7.45 -4.66 -1.62
C SER A 102 -8.39 -5.67 -2.24
N ILE A 103 -8.13 -6.00 -3.51
CA ILE A 103 -8.79 -7.09 -4.23
C ILE A 103 -7.89 -8.32 -4.17
N GLY A 104 -8.49 -9.48 -3.93
CA GLY A 104 -7.76 -10.75 -3.86
C GLY A 104 -7.58 -11.27 -2.43
N GLY A 105 -6.33 -11.46 -2.02
CA GLY A 105 -5.88 -12.15 -0.80
C GLY A 105 -5.62 -13.65 -1.01
N GLY A 106 -4.97 -14.28 -0.05
CA GLY A 106 -4.61 -15.71 -0.10
C GLY A 106 -5.78 -16.69 -0.22
N ASP A 107 -6.99 -16.28 0.17
CA ASP A 107 -8.22 -17.06 0.05
C ASP A 107 -9.30 -16.30 -0.73
N GLY A 108 -10.08 -17.00 -1.56
CA GLY A 108 -11.17 -16.39 -2.29
C GLY A 108 -11.57 -17.08 -3.59
N SER A 109 -12.52 -16.47 -4.29
CA SER A 109 -13.04 -16.92 -5.59
C SER A 109 -13.01 -15.77 -6.59
N TYR A 110 -11.83 -15.20 -6.80
CA TYR A 110 -11.62 -14.07 -7.69
C TYR A 110 -10.96 -14.46 -9.03
N GLY A 111 -10.81 -13.47 -9.90
CA GLY A 111 -10.08 -13.58 -11.16
C GLY A 111 -10.89 -13.10 -12.37
N LEU A 112 -10.18 -12.90 -13.47
CA LEU A 112 -10.72 -12.29 -14.68
C LEU A 112 -10.74 -13.30 -15.83
N SER A 113 -11.81 -13.28 -16.63
CA SER A 113 -12.03 -14.23 -17.73
C SER A 113 -11.81 -13.65 -19.14
N SER A 114 -11.80 -12.33 -19.26
CA SER A 114 -11.56 -11.61 -20.52
C SER A 114 -11.27 -10.13 -20.24
N PRO A 115 -10.78 -9.35 -21.21
CA PRO A 115 -10.69 -7.89 -21.07
C PRO A 115 -12.06 -7.24 -20.80
N GLY A 116 -13.14 -7.80 -21.35
CA GLY A 116 -14.50 -7.32 -21.08
C GLY A 116 -14.98 -7.60 -19.64
N ASP A 117 -14.49 -8.67 -19.02
CA ASP A 117 -14.72 -8.97 -17.60
C ASP A 117 -13.90 -8.02 -16.70
N ALA A 118 -12.62 -7.79 -17.06
CA ALA A 118 -11.77 -6.79 -16.40
C ALA A 118 -12.44 -5.41 -16.39
N ARG A 119 -13.02 -4.98 -17.52
CA ARG A 119 -13.74 -3.71 -17.61
C ARG A 119 -15.00 -3.66 -16.76
N GLN A 120 -15.75 -4.76 -16.67
CA GLN A 120 -16.92 -4.84 -15.79
C GLN A 120 -16.53 -4.73 -14.31
N VAL A 121 -15.46 -5.41 -13.92
CA VAL A 121 -14.90 -5.30 -12.56
C VAL A 121 -14.41 -3.88 -12.29
N ALA A 122 -13.71 -3.24 -13.24
CA ALA A 122 -13.25 -1.84 -13.11
C ALA A 122 -14.43 -0.88 -12.88
N LEU A 123 -15.50 -1.03 -13.66
CA LEU A 123 -16.74 -0.24 -13.51
C LEU A 123 -17.42 -0.50 -12.17
N TYR A 124 -17.43 -1.75 -11.69
CA TYR A 124 -17.96 -2.09 -10.38
C TYR A 124 -17.17 -1.40 -9.26
N LEU A 125 -15.84 -1.51 -9.28
CA LEU A 125 -14.96 -0.88 -8.29
C LEU A 125 -15.12 0.64 -8.29
N TRP A 126 -15.11 1.23 -9.48
CA TRP A 126 -15.35 2.66 -9.66
C TRP A 126 -16.68 3.09 -9.04
N ASN A 127 -17.76 2.38 -9.38
CA ASN A 127 -19.11 2.76 -8.97
C ASN A 127 -19.42 2.51 -7.49
N ASN A 128 -18.73 1.57 -6.83
CA ASN A 128 -19.05 1.16 -5.46
C ASN A 128 -18.05 1.65 -4.42
N TYR A 129 -16.83 2.02 -4.83
CA TYR A 129 -15.74 2.33 -3.91
C TYR A 129 -14.97 3.62 -4.22
N LEU A 130 -14.90 4.08 -5.48
CA LEU A 130 -14.04 5.23 -5.84
C LEU A 130 -14.82 6.52 -6.12
N ASP A 131 -15.74 6.53 -7.08
CA ASP A 131 -16.43 7.76 -7.50
C ASP A 131 -17.85 7.54 -8.02
N GLY A 132 -18.40 6.34 -7.85
CA GLY A 132 -19.78 6.13 -8.23
C GLY A 132 -20.71 7.03 -7.43
N VAL A 133 -21.69 7.58 -8.14
CA VAL A 133 -22.85 8.32 -7.61
C VAL A 133 -23.68 7.49 -6.61
N SER A 134 -23.30 6.23 -6.35
CA SER A 134 -23.94 5.31 -5.42
C SER A 134 -23.64 5.70 -3.97
N SER A 135 -24.58 6.39 -3.34
CA SER A 135 -24.62 6.58 -1.88
C SER A 135 -24.86 5.29 -1.08
N SER A 136 -24.84 4.12 -1.73
CA SER A 136 -25.30 2.83 -1.21
C SER A 136 -24.28 1.70 -1.34
N GLY A 137 -23.02 2.00 -1.68
CA GLY A 137 -21.95 1.02 -1.82
C GLY A 137 -21.71 0.21 -0.54
N PRO A 138 -20.93 -0.90 -0.60
CA PRO A 138 -20.71 -1.79 0.54
C PRO A 138 -20.13 -1.09 1.79
N LEU A 139 -19.30 -0.07 1.59
CA LEU A 139 -18.70 0.74 2.66
C LEU A 139 -19.49 2.02 2.97
N GLY A 140 -20.68 2.20 2.38
CA GLY A 140 -21.52 3.38 2.55
C GLY A 140 -21.11 4.53 1.64
N ASN A 141 -21.51 5.75 1.99
CA ASN A 141 -21.24 6.95 1.20
C ASN A 141 -19.82 7.47 1.47
N VAL A 142 -18.83 6.84 0.85
CA VAL A 142 -17.42 7.24 0.91
C VAL A 142 -16.70 6.87 -0.38
N MET A 143 -15.61 7.58 -0.65
CA MET A 143 -14.75 7.40 -1.81
C MET A 143 -13.37 7.04 -1.31
N LEU A 144 -12.87 5.87 -1.69
CA LEU A 144 -11.51 5.41 -1.38
C LEU A 144 -10.49 6.12 -2.26
N ASP A 145 -9.24 6.16 -1.81
CA ASP A 145 -8.14 6.79 -2.53
C ASP A 145 -7.63 5.93 -3.70
N GLY A 146 -7.89 4.61 -3.67
CA GLY A 146 -7.36 3.69 -4.67
C GLY A 146 -7.74 2.23 -4.51
N ILE A 147 -7.17 1.41 -5.38
CA ILE A 147 -7.32 -0.05 -5.41
C ILE A 147 -5.95 -0.69 -5.27
N ASP A 148 -5.87 -1.66 -4.37
CA ASP A 148 -4.72 -2.52 -4.16
C ASP A 148 -4.95 -3.89 -4.81
N PHE A 149 -3.93 -4.41 -5.47
CA PHE A 149 -3.92 -5.71 -6.14
C PHE A 149 -3.09 -6.68 -5.29
N ASP A 150 -3.77 -7.52 -4.52
CA ASP A 150 -3.14 -8.60 -3.76
C ASP A 150 -3.54 -9.94 -4.38
N ILE A 151 -2.98 -10.23 -5.55
CA ILE A 151 -3.36 -11.40 -6.34
C ILE A 151 -2.40 -12.54 -6.02
N GLU A 152 -2.89 -13.55 -5.32
CA GLU A 152 -2.05 -14.66 -4.82
C GLU A 152 -2.37 -16.02 -5.45
N GLN A 153 -3.40 -16.08 -6.30
CA GLN A 153 -3.84 -17.33 -6.92
C GLN A 153 -4.64 -17.11 -8.21
N GLY A 154 -4.82 -18.21 -8.96
CA GLY A 154 -5.73 -18.28 -10.09
C GLY A 154 -5.03 -18.09 -11.42
N SER A 155 -5.33 -17.02 -12.14
CA SER A 155 -4.78 -16.76 -13.48
C SER A 155 -4.11 -15.41 -13.52
N ALA A 156 -2.95 -15.33 -14.19
CA ALA A 156 -2.22 -14.08 -14.39
C ALA A 156 -2.81 -13.15 -15.46
N ASN A 157 -3.92 -13.55 -16.09
CA ASN A 157 -4.47 -12.85 -17.25
C ASN A 157 -5.32 -11.63 -16.84
N PHE A 158 -5.25 -10.59 -17.67
CA PHE A 158 -6.15 -9.43 -17.69
C PHE A 158 -6.03 -8.44 -16.51
N TRP A 159 -5.11 -8.64 -15.56
CA TRP A 159 -4.84 -7.67 -14.50
C TRP A 159 -4.32 -6.33 -15.04
N ASN A 160 -3.56 -6.38 -16.14
CA ASN A 160 -3.14 -5.19 -16.91
C ASN A 160 -4.33 -4.42 -17.49
N ASP A 161 -5.36 -5.12 -17.97
CA ASP A 161 -6.57 -4.50 -18.51
C ASP A 161 -7.36 -3.81 -17.38
N LEU A 162 -7.50 -4.49 -16.22
CA LEU A 162 -8.15 -3.91 -15.03
C LEU A 162 -7.43 -2.64 -14.55
N ALA A 163 -6.10 -2.67 -14.41
CA ALA A 163 -5.31 -1.50 -14.03
C ALA A 163 -5.48 -0.34 -15.02
N THR A 164 -5.46 -0.64 -16.32
CA THR A 164 -5.65 0.34 -17.40
C THR A 164 -7.04 0.97 -17.35
N ASP A 165 -8.08 0.16 -17.18
CA ASP A 165 -9.46 0.64 -17.10
C ASP A 165 -9.69 1.51 -15.86
N LEU A 166 -9.15 1.14 -14.69
CA LEU A 166 -9.24 1.94 -13.47
C LEU A 166 -8.59 3.32 -13.64
N LYS A 167 -7.37 3.39 -14.20
CA LYS A 167 -6.70 4.67 -14.47
C LYS A 167 -7.47 5.51 -15.50
N ASN A 168 -8.02 4.88 -16.54
CA ASN A 168 -8.83 5.57 -17.54
C ASN A 168 -10.13 6.14 -16.95
N LEU A 169 -10.80 5.39 -16.07
CA LEU A 169 -12.00 5.87 -15.36
C LEU A 169 -11.68 7.07 -14.48
N GLY A 170 -10.60 7.01 -13.70
CA GLY A 170 -10.10 8.15 -12.92
C GLY A 170 -9.85 9.38 -13.78
N LYS A 171 -9.07 9.23 -14.86
CA LYS A 171 -8.77 10.31 -15.80
C LYS A 171 -10.04 10.94 -16.39
N ASN A 172 -11.00 10.13 -16.80
CA ASN A 172 -12.25 10.61 -17.40
C ASN A 172 -13.19 11.26 -16.37
N GLY A 173 -13.15 10.79 -15.12
CA GLY A 173 -13.89 11.38 -13.99
C GLY A 173 -13.21 12.61 -13.38
N GLY A 174 -12.02 13.00 -13.84
CA GLY A 174 -11.27 14.11 -13.25
C GLY A 174 -10.72 13.79 -11.85
N LYS A 175 -10.50 12.50 -11.55
CA LYS A 175 -10.00 12.03 -10.25
C LYS A 175 -8.72 11.23 -10.39
N THR A 176 -7.85 11.37 -9.39
CA THR A 176 -6.69 10.50 -9.24
C THR A 176 -7.14 9.22 -8.55
N VAL A 177 -6.82 8.07 -9.16
CA VAL A 177 -7.01 6.74 -8.56
C VAL A 177 -5.63 6.16 -8.28
N LEU A 178 -5.30 5.97 -7.00
CA LEU A 178 -4.07 5.28 -6.62
C LEU A 178 -4.20 3.80 -6.98
N LEU A 179 -3.15 3.23 -7.56
CA LEU A 179 -3.02 1.80 -7.76
C LEU A 179 -1.81 1.29 -7.00
N SER A 180 -2.01 0.24 -6.22
CA SER A 180 -0.94 -0.50 -5.56
C SER A 180 -1.00 -1.99 -5.87
N ALA A 181 0.13 -2.67 -5.73
CA ALA A 181 0.23 -4.12 -5.89
C ALA A 181 1.04 -4.74 -4.75
N ALA A 182 0.68 -5.97 -4.38
CA ALA A 182 1.31 -6.77 -3.34
C ALA A 182 1.92 -8.06 -3.91
N PRO A 183 2.85 -7.99 -4.89
CA PRO A 183 3.43 -9.19 -5.45
C PRO A 183 4.24 -9.95 -4.39
N GLN A 184 4.37 -11.27 -4.57
CA GLN A 184 5.32 -12.04 -3.77
C GLN A 184 6.76 -11.66 -4.13
N CYS A 185 7.72 -11.92 -3.24
CA CYS A 185 9.11 -11.56 -3.52
C CYS A 185 9.82 -12.33 -4.67
N PRO A 186 9.42 -13.55 -5.08
CA PRO A 186 9.97 -14.18 -6.28
C PRO A 186 9.71 -13.30 -7.51
N PHE A 187 10.72 -13.16 -8.37
CA PHE A 187 10.66 -12.26 -9.52
C PHE A 187 10.88 -12.99 -10.85
N PRO A 188 10.04 -12.76 -11.88
CA PRO A 188 8.81 -11.95 -11.83
C PRO A 188 7.71 -12.63 -11.00
N ASP A 189 6.77 -11.85 -10.48
CA ASP A 189 5.58 -12.38 -9.80
C ASP A 189 4.73 -13.22 -10.76
N GLU A 190 4.20 -14.34 -10.26
CA GLU A 190 3.44 -15.31 -11.05
C GLU A 190 2.09 -14.77 -11.51
N TRP A 191 1.47 -13.88 -10.74
CA TRP A 191 0.06 -13.51 -10.87
C TRP A 191 -0.13 -12.13 -11.49
N ASP A 192 0.54 -11.08 -10.99
CA ASP A 192 0.26 -9.70 -11.38
C ASP A 192 1.43 -8.98 -12.05
N GLY A 193 2.53 -9.70 -12.34
CA GLY A 193 3.70 -9.14 -13.03
C GLY A 193 3.38 -8.44 -14.36
N GLY A 194 2.36 -8.92 -15.08
CA GLY A 194 1.85 -8.26 -16.29
C GLY A 194 1.19 -6.91 -16.03
N ALA A 195 0.49 -6.76 -14.90
CA ALA A 195 -0.11 -5.49 -14.47
C ALA A 195 0.96 -4.50 -14.03
N ILE A 196 1.92 -4.94 -13.19
CA ILE A 196 3.02 -4.09 -12.71
C ILE A 196 3.85 -3.54 -13.88
N SER A 197 4.09 -4.36 -14.90
CA SER A 197 4.85 -3.97 -16.11
C SER A 197 4.20 -2.85 -16.93
N THR A 198 2.93 -2.51 -16.70
CA THR A 198 2.22 -1.44 -17.43
C THR A 198 2.73 -0.03 -17.11
N GLY A 199 3.42 0.16 -15.98
CA GLY A 199 3.83 1.49 -15.56
C GLY A 199 2.79 2.27 -14.74
N LEU A 200 1.63 1.66 -14.45
CA LEU A 200 0.47 2.35 -13.89
C LEU A 200 0.40 2.35 -12.36
N PHE A 201 1.24 1.56 -11.68
CA PHE A 201 1.19 1.40 -10.23
C PHE A 201 1.98 2.50 -9.52
N ASP A 202 1.32 3.18 -8.59
CA ASP A 202 1.93 4.23 -7.77
C ASP A 202 2.80 3.61 -6.68
N TYR A 203 2.37 2.48 -6.12
CA TYR A 203 3.02 1.77 -5.03
C TYR A 203 3.12 0.27 -5.34
N VAL A 204 4.22 -0.37 -4.94
CA VAL A 204 4.35 -1.83 -4.96
C VAL A 204 4.96 -2.26 -3.63
N TRP A 205 4.19 -2.99 -2.81
CA TRP A 205 4.65 -3.53 -1.53
C TRP A 205 4.95 -5.02 -1.66
N VAL A 206 6.18 -5.31 -2.05
CA VAL A 206 6.65 -6.67 -2.30
C VAL A 206 6.66 -7.47 -1.01
N GLN A 207 6.01 -8.63 -0.99
CA GLN A 207 5.89 -9.50 0.19
C GLN A 207 7.18 -10.31 0.39
N PHE A 208 8.08 -9.84 1.25
CA PHE A 208 9.35 -10.51 1.58
C PHE A 208 9.19 -11.55 2.71
N TYR A 209 8.15 -12.37 2.60
CA TYR A 209 7.80 -13.44 3.54
C TYR A 209 7.13 -14.60 2.81
N ASN A 210 7.01 -15.75 3.50
CA ASN A 210 6.49 -17.02 2.96
C ASN A 210 7.24 -17.57 1.72
N ASN A 211 8.38 -16.99 1.35
CA ASN A 211 9.20 -17.35 0.19
C ASN A 211 10.68 -17.36 0.59
N GLU A 212 11.20 -18.54 0.91
CA GLU A 212 12.52 -18.72 1.52
C GLU A 212 13.69 -18.29 0.64
N GLU A 213 13.48 -18.19 -0.67
CA GLU A 213 14.50 -17.81 -1.65
C GLU A 213 14.78 -16.30 -1.70
N CYS A 214 13.87 -15.46 -1.19
CA CYS A 214 13.98 -14.00 -1.32
C CYS A 214 13.72 -13.22 -0.03
N GLN A 215 13.09 -13.82 0.99
CA GLN A 215 12.95 -13.21 2.31
C GLN A 215 14.32 -12.93 2.98
N PHE A 216 14.35 -12.05 3.99
CA PHE A 216 15.62 -11.61 4.57
C PHE A 216 16.45 -12.74 5.21
N SER A 217 15.80 -13.76 5.78
CA SER A 217 16.48 -14.92 6.38
C SER A 217 17.18 -15.82 5.35
N ALA A 218 16.89 -15.68 4.04
CA ALA A 218 17.65 -16.29 2.95
C ALA A 218 19.11 -15.80 2.87
N GLY A 219 19.40 -14.69 3.57
CA GLY A 219 20.69 -14.04 3.61
C GLY A 219 20.72 -12.76 2.77
N ARG A 220 21.61 -11.84 3.18
CA ARG A 220 21.74 -10.50 2.59
C ARG A 220 21.88 -10.50 1.05
N GLY A 221 22.58 -11.49 0.48
CA GLY A 221 22.76 -11.61 -0.97
C GLY A 221 21.44 -11.83 -1.69
N ALA A 222 20.74 -12.92 -1.34
CA ALA A 222 19.46 -13.29 -1.93
C ALA A 222 18.40 -12.18 -1.79
N PHE A 223 18.27 -11.60 -0.59
CA PHE A 223 17.39 -10.46 -0.35
C PHE A 223 17.71 -9.26 -1.28
N MET A 224 18.97 -8.86 -1.37
CA MET A 224 19.37 -7.72 -2.21
C MET A 224 19.22 -8.00 -3.70
N ASP A 225 19.41 -9.24 -4.13
CA ASP A 225 19.21 -9.64 -5.52
C ASP A 225 17.73 -9.56 -5.91
N ALA A 226 16.82 -10.00 -5.02
CA ALA A 226 15.38 -9.82 -5.21
C ALA A 226 14.97 -8.33 -5.16
N TRP A 227 15.41 -7.58 -4.14
CA TRP A 227 15.12 -6.15 -3.99
C TRP A 227 15.50 -5.34 -5.23
N LYS A 228 16.69 -5.55 -5.79
CA LYS A 228 17.14 -4.82 -7.00
C LYS A 228 16.30 -5.13 -8.24
N LYS A 229 15.80 -6.36 -8.38
CA LYS A 229 14.87 -6.71 -9.48
C LYS A 229 13.56 -5.94 -9.31
N TRP A 230 13.00 -5.93 -8.12
CA TRP A 230 11.79 -5.18 -7.81
C TRP A 230 11.96 -3.66 -7.93
N GLU A 231 13.10 -3.12 -7.54
CA GLU A 231 13.43 -1.70 -7.72
C GLU A 231 13.44 -1.30 -9.22
N SER A 232 13.70 -2.24 -10.13
CA SER A 232 13.73 -1.96 -11.57
C SER A 232 12.35 -1.84 -12.22
N VAL A 233 11.26 -2.28 -11.59
CA VAL A 233 9.92 -2.28 -12.19
C VAL A 233 9.39 -0.85 -12.40
N PRO A 234 8.55 -0.59 -13.41
CA PRO A 234 8.05 0.76 -13.68
C PRO A 234 6.93 1.16 -12.69
N ALA A 235 7.26 1.34 -11.42
CA ALA A 235 6.33 1.85 -10.41
C ALA A 235 6.87 3.11 -9.72
N GLY A 236 5.99 3.86 -9.07
CA GLY A 236 6.34 5.08 -8.34
C GLY A 236 7.28 4.81 -7.17
N LYS A 237 6.80 4.02 -6.20
CA LYS A 237 7.55 3.65 -4.99
C LYS A 237 7.45 2.15 -4.69
N ILE A 238 8.56 1.59 -4.19
CA ILE A 238 8.68 0.19 -3.77
C ILE A 238 8.78 0.13 -2.25
N PHE A 239 7.96 -0.70 -1.64
CA PHE A 239 7.87 -0.92 -0.20
C PHE A 239 8.35 -2.32 0.14
N LEU A 240 9.01 -2.43 1.29
CA LEU A 240 9.38 -3.72 1.88
C LEU A 240 8.18 -4.28 2.67
N GLY A 241 7.48 -5.26 2.12
CA GLY A 241 6.39 -5.96 2.78
C GLY A 241 6.89 -7.00 3.78
N LEU A 242 6.44 -6.92 5.03
CA LEU A 242 6.84 -7.79 6.12
C LEU A 242 5.66 -8.21 7.00
N PRO A 243 5.76 -9.38 7.65
CA PRO A 243 4.85 -9.74 8.72
C PRO A 243 5.10 -8.85 9.95
N ALA A 244 4.05 -8.34 10.60
CA ALA A 244 4.14 -7.53 11.82
C ALA A 244 4.48 -8.35 13.09
N SER A 245 4.39 -9.68 12.98
CA SER A 245 4.81 -10.61 14.04
C SER A 245 5.27 -11.93 13.44
N LYS A 246 5.90 -12.77 14.26
CA LYS A 246 6.27 -14.14 13.86
C LYS A 246 5.05 -15.01 13.54
N ASP A 247 3.91 -14.74 14.16
CA ASP A 247 2.68 -15.52 14.00
C ASP A 247 1.83 -15.06 12.80
N ALA A 248 2.24 -13.98 12.12
CA ALA A 248 1.53 -13.40 10.98
C ALA A 248 1.84 -14.07 9.63
N ALA A 249 2.91 -14.86 9.55
CA ALA A 249 3.32 -15.57 8.35
C ALA A 249 4.06 -16.87 8.73
N GLY A 250 4.12 -17.83 7.80
CA GLY A 250 4.84 -19.08 8.03
C GLY A 250 6.35 -18.87 8.16
N THR A 251 6.90 -17.95 7.37
CA THR A 251 8.33 -17.59 7.39
C THR A 251 8.51 -16.10 7.04
N GLY A 252 9.71 -15.54 7.30
CA GLY A 252 10.09 -14.20 6.82
C GLY A 252 9.92 -13.05 7.81
N PHE A 253 9.41 -13.29 9.02
CA PHE A 253 9.41 -12.27 10.08
C PHE A 253 10.84 -11.80 10.41
N VAL A 254 11.02 -10.48 10.50
CA VAL A 254 12.28 -9.83 10.88
C VAL A 254 12.07 -9.05 12.17
N PRO A 255 12.82 -9.29 13.26
CA PRO A 255 12.70 -8.48 14.48
C PRO A 255 12.97 -7.00 14.21
N ALA A 256 12.26 -6.08 14.88
CA ALA A 256 12.35 -4.64 14.64
C ALA A 256 13.80 -4.11 14.72
N SER A 257 14.58 -4.55 15.72
CA SER A 257 15.99 -4.16 15.86
C SER A 257 16.86 -4.62 14.71
N GLU A 258 16.55 -5.77 14.11
CA GLU A 258 17.26 -6.30 12.95
C GLU A 258 16.85 -5.57 11.67
N LEU A 259 15.56 -5.27 11.50
CA LEU A 259 15.05 -4.46 10.40
C LEU A 259 15.77 -3.10 10.36
N THR A 260 15.78 -2.36 11.48
CA THR A 260 16.35 -1.01 11.54
C THR A 260 17.88 -0.98 11.42
N SER A 261 18.60 -1.97 11.98
CA SER A 261 20.06 -1.97 11.97
C SER A 261 20.71 -2.69 10.79
N ARG A 262 20.02 -3.65 10.14
CA ARG A 262 20.62 -4.52 9.12
C ARG A 262 19.91 -4.51 7.77
N VAL A 263 18.61 -4.24 7.72
CA VAL A 263 17.82 -4.34 6.48
C VAL A 263 17.60 -2.96 5.88
N LEU A 264 16.96 -2.04 6.61
CA LEU A 264 16.62 -0.70 6.13
C LEU A 264 17.86 0.09 5.63
N PRO A 265 19.03 0.04 6.28
CA PRO A 265 20.22 0.71 5.77
C PRO A 265 20.68 0.23 4.38
N LEU A 266 20.23 -0.94 3.93
CA LEU A 266 20.56 -1.48 2.60
C LEU A 266 19.70 -0.89 1.49
N ILE A 267 18.47 -0.49 1.81
CA ILE A 267 17.43 -0.16 0.81
C ILE A 267 16.98 1.30 0.86
N LYS A 268 17.05 1.97 2.02
CA LYS A 268 16.59 3.36 2.22
C LYS A 268 17.33 4.40 1.37
N GLY A 269 18.53 4.09 0.89
CA GLY A 269 19.29 4.96 0.00
C GLY A 269 18.70 5.06 -1.42
N SER A 270 17.77 4.17 -1.78
CA SER A 270 17.11 4.19 -3.08
C SER A 270 16.11 5.34 -3.21
N SER A 271 16.12 6.02 -4.36
CA SER A 271 15.08 7.00 -4.70
C SER A 271 13.68 6.37 -4.88
N LYS A 272 13.61 5.06 -5.13
CA LYS A 272 12.37 4.29 -5.25
C LYS A 272 11.88 3.72 -3.94
N TYR A 273 12.70 3.71 -2.88
CA TYR A 273 12.23 3.30 -1.57
C TYR A 273 11.06 4.18 -1.14
N GLY A 274 9.95 3.52 -0.78
CA GLY A 274 8.73 4.12 -0.31
C GLY A 274 8.47 3.90 1.18
N GLY A 275 9.01 2.83 1.76
CA GLY A 275 8.76 2.49 3.15
C GLY A 275 8.58 0.99 3.40
N VAL A 276 7.79 0.67 4.42
CA VAL A 276 7.48 -0.69 4.87
C VAL A 276 5.97 -0.93 4.77
N MET A 277 5.58 -2.12 4.32
CA MET A 277 4.19 -2.59 4.41
C MET A 277 4.12 -3.69 5.46
N LEU A 278 3.08 -3.67 6.30
CA LEU A 278 2.88 -4.63 7.37
C LEU A 278 1.62 -5.47 7.17
N TRP A 279 1.82 -6.79 7.15
CA TRP A 279 0.77 -7.78 7.32
C TRP A 279 0.77 -8.28 8.77
N SER A 280 -0.21 -7.96 9.61
CA SER A 280 -1.36 -7.06 9.44
C SER A 280 -1.60 -6.28 10.74
N LYS A 281 -2.59 -5.39 10.76
CA LYS A 281 -2.89 -4.52 11.91
C LYS A 281 -3.14 -5.31 13.21
N PHE A 282 -3.87 -6.43 13.14
CA PHE A 282 -4.05 -7.33 14.29
C PHE A 282 -2.73 -7.72 14.99
N TYR A 283 -1.75 -8.16 14.20
CA TYR A 283 -0.46 -8.59 14.73
C TYR A 283 0.40 -7.42 15.18
N ASP A 284 0.29 -6.28 14.49
CA ASP A 284 0.96 -5.05 14.88
C ASP A 284 0.46 -4.49 16.22
N ASP A 285 -0.84 -4.60 16.51
CA ASP A 285 -1.41 -4.21 17.80
C ASP A 285 -0.84 -5.02 18.97
N GLN A 286 -0.54 -6.30 18.74
CA GLN A 286 0.00 -7.18 19.77
C GLN A 286 1.48 -6.93 20.05
N THR A 287 2.24 -6.55 19.04
CA THR A 287 3.71 -6.47 19.11
C THR A 287 4.23 -5.04 19.17
N GLY A 288 3.45 -4.04 18.75
CA GLY A 288 3.89 -2.66 18.59
C GLY A 288 4.96 -2.49 17.51
N TYR A 289 4.96 -3.35 16.48
CA TYR A 289 6.02 -3.41 15.48
C TYR A 289 6.19 -2.10 14.72
N SER A 290 5.11 -1.50 14.22
CA SER A 290 5.12 -0.21 13.52
C SER A 290 5.67 0.90 14.41
N SER A 291 5.27 0.93 15.69
CA SER A 291 5.77 1.92 16.65
C SER A 291 7.27 1.79 16.87
N ALA A 292 7.81 0.58 16.86
CA ALA A 292 9.23 0.31 17.02
C ALA A 292 10.08 0.70 15.81
N ILE A 293 9.49 0.78 14.61
CA ILE A 293 10.23 1.03 13.36
C ILE A 293 9.93 2.41 12.76
N LYS A 294 8.90 3.11 13.22
CA LYS A 294 8.39 4.35 12.61
C LYS A 294 9.44 5.45 12.41
N SER A 295 10.37 5.62 13.34
CA SER A 295 11.45 6.61 13.21
C SER A 295 12.47 6.26 12.13
N ASP A 296 12.54 4.98 11.79
CA ASP A 296 13.57 4.38 10.95
C ASP A 296 13.02 3.87 9.62
N ALA A 297 11.70 3.78 9.47
CA ALA A 297 11.00 3.39 8.25
C ALA A 297 11.27 4.37 7.09
#